data_AF-A0A521EY41-F1
#
_entry.id   AF-A0A521EY41-F1
#
_cell.length_a   1.000
_cell.length_b   1.000
_cell.length_c   1.000
_cell.angle_alpha   90.00
_cell.angle_beta   90.00
_cell.angle_gamma   90.00
#
_symmetry.space_group_name_H-M   'P 1'
#
loop_
_entity.id
_entity.type
_entity.pdbx_description
1 polymer ?
#
loop_
_entity_poly.entity_id
_entity_poly.type
_entity_poly.pdbx_seq_one_letter_code
_entity_poly.pdbx_strand_id
1 'polypeptide(L)'
;MDVQLPEHLNRLQLPFSWHIAAELCWRVPGHRVYETAPMAGHYDCLSIRGPQLRVDINRGGSVHAHGSQSRDDEPPVPLSLVRELSLAPDGVDRAVAAVLARYGMSASSKRPVTTAEPLTYRVIAAALSMHFFRNVWDCRALIPAEESAEPPALAPAWDLAGVPANRIWMLQRNHETVAHLADGWAVREDGERLNLLAAYDRGVTVEEIAARVSMPPGSRASDVAVVARPELPQRSPEWPPDL
;
A
#
# COMPACT_ATOMS: atom_id res chain seq x y z
N MET A 1 2.22 -23.50 25.80
CA MET A 1 0.78 -23.35 26.11
C MET A 1 0.28 -22.33 25.10
N ASP A 2 -0.36 -22.77 24.02
CA ASP A 2 -0.79 -21.87 22.94
C ASP A 2 -2.01 -21.08 23.42
N VAL A 3 -1.78 -19.82 23.76
CA VAL A 3 -2.87 -18.88 24.04
C VAL A 3 -3.63 -18.66 22.73
N GLN A 4 -4.86 -19.18 22.65
CA GLN A 4 -5.78 -18.80 21.58
C GLN A 4 -6.15 -17.34 21.78
N LEU A 5 -5.45 -16.47 21.05
CA LEU A 5 -5.78 -15.07 20.96
C LEU A 5 -7.13 -14.91 20.26
N PRO A 6 -7.93 -13.89 20.63
CA PRO A 6 -9.15 -13.57 19.91
C PRO A 6 -8.90 -13.43 18.40
N GLU A 7 -9.84 -13.92 17.58
CA GLU A 7 -9.78 -13.88 16.11
C GLU A 7 -9.44 -12.48 15.56
N HIS A 8 -9.88 -11.42 16.24
CA HIS A 8 -9.59 -10.05 15.85
C HIS A 8 -8.09 -9.70 15.88
N LEU A 9 -7.27 -10.33 16.74
CA LEU A 9 -5.83 -10.05 16.78
C LEU A 9 -5.09 -10.61 15.55
N ASN A 10 -5.62 -11.65 14.90
CA ASN A 10 -5.08 -12.10 13.60
C ASN A 10 -5.31 -11.03 12.52
N ARG A 11 -6.29 -10.14 12.69
CA ARG A 11 -6.54 -9.06 11.72
C ARG A 11 -5.47 -7.96 11.75
N LEU A 12 -4.59 -7.91 12.76
CA LEU A 12 -3.45 -6.97 12.79
C LEU A 12 -2.37 -7.36 11.77
N GLN A 13 -2.31 -8.64 11.42
CA GLN A 13 -1.30 -9.16 10.52
C GLN A 13 -1.43 -8.58 9.11
N LEU A 14 -2.66 -8.34 8.65
CA LEU A 14 -2.92 -7.82 7.31
C LEU A 14 -2.39 -6.38 7.12
N PRO A 15 -2.78 -5.36 7.91
CA PRO A 15 -2.21 -4.02 7.79
C PRO A 15 -0.70 -4.02 8.05
N PHE A 16 -0.21 -4.82 9.00
CA PHE A 16 1.23 -4.96 9.28
C PHE A 16 2.00 -5.51 8.06
N SER A 17 1.46 -6.54 7.40
CA SER A 17 2.04 -7.14 6.19
C SER A 17 2.13 -6.11 5.06
N TRP A 18 1.06 -5.35 4.83
CA TRP A 18 1.05 -4.26 3.86
C TRP A 18 2.06 -3.16 4.20
N HIS A 19 2.21 -2.82 5.48
CA HIS A 19 3.18 -1.80 5.92
C HIS A 19 4.61 -2.27 5.66
N ILE A 20 4.96 -3.52 5.99
CA ILE A 20 6.26 -4.11 5.66
C ILE A 20 6.51 -4.08 4.15
N ALA A 21 5.52 -4.52 3.36
CA ALA A 21 5.64 -4.55 1.89
C ALA A 21 5.91 -3.15 1.32
N ALA A 22 5.19 -2.15 1.81
CA ALA A 22 5.34 -0.76 1.41
C ALA A 22 6.72 -0.20 1.77
N GLU A 23 7.21 -0.46 2.99
CA GLU A 23 8.54 -0.01 3.44
C GLU A 23 9.67 -0.69 2.66
N LEU A 24 9.57 -1.99 2.38
CA LEU A 24 10.57 -2.70 1.57
C LEU A 24 10.65 -2.14 0.15
N CYS A 25 9.51 -1.91 -0.51
CA CYS A 25 9.47 -1.33 -1.85
C CYS A 25 9.94 0.14 -1.88
N TRP A 26 9.73 0.88 -0.79
CA TRP A 26 10.21 2.25 -0.67
C TRP A 26 11.73 2.33 -0.46
N ARG A 27 12.26 1.51 0.44
CA ARG A 27 13.70 1.51 0.78
C ARG A 27 14.58 0.90 -0.30
N VAL A 28 14.03 -0.03 -1.08
CA VAL A 28 14.73 -0.68 -2.18
C VAL A 28 13.94 -0.45 -3.48
N PRO A 29 14.16 0.67 -4.19
CA PRO A 29 13.41 1.00 -5.40
C PRO A 29 13.55 -0.06 -6.50
N GLY A 30 12.54 -0.13 -7.39
CA GLY A 30 12.52 -1.09 -8.50
C GLY A 30 11.87 -2.43 -8.17
N HIS A 31 11.21 -2.53 -7.02
CA HIS A 31 10.47 -3.72 -6.58
C HIS A 31 8.97 -3.43 -6.56
N ARG A 32 8.16 -4.47 -6.76
CA ARG A 32 6.70 -4.40 -6.78
C ARG A 32 6.09 -5.49 -5.92
N VAL A 33 4.90 -5.21 -5.38
CA VAL A 33 4.07 -6.18 -4.64
C VAL A 33 3.14 -6.88 -5.62
N TYR A 34 2.94 -8.18 -5.40
CA TYR A 34 2.01 -9.06 -6.12
C TYR A 34 1.22 -9.88 -5.11
N GLU A 35 -0.05 -10.16 -5.40
CA GLU A 35 -0.79 -11.19 -4.68
C GLU A 35 -0.45 -12.56 -5.29
N THR A 36 0.03 -13.48 -4.47
CA THR A 36 0.39 -14.83 -4.90
C THR A 36 -0.18 -15.87 -3.95
N ALA A 37 -0.26 -17.11 -4.45
CA ALA A 37 -0.79 -18.24 -3.72
C ALA A 37 0.21 -19.43 -3.70
N PRO A 38 1.39 -19.31 -3.04
CA PRO A 38 2.42 -20.35 -3.05
C PRO A 38 1.92 -21.70 -2.55
N MET A 39 2.62 -22.77 -2.97
CA MET A 39 2.30 -24.16 -2.61
C MET A 39 0.83 -24.51 -2.92
N ALA A 40 0.41 -24.30 -4.17
CA ALA A 40 -0.95 -24.61 -4.63
C ALA A 40 -2.06 -23.92 -3.80
N GLY A 41 -1.81 -22.71 -3.31
CA GLY A 41 -2.78 -21.93 -2.55
C GLY A 41 -2.82 -22.21 -1.05
N HIS A 42 -1.85 -22.93 -0.51
CA HIS A 42 -1.72 -23.08 0.95
C HIS A 42 -1.39 -21.76 1.67
N TYR A 43 -0.80 -20.81 0.95
CA TYR A 43 -0.44 -19.51 1.51
C TYR A 43 -1.09 -18.39 0.72
N ASP A 44 -1.49 -17.35 1.44
CA ASP A 44 -2.05 -16.12 0.89
C ASP A 44 -1.00 -15.02 1.13
N CYS A 45 -0.26 -14.66 0.09
CA CYS A 45 0.97 -13.89 0.22
C CYS A 45 0.92 -12.54 -0.51
N LEU A 46 1.55 -11.54 0.11
CA LEU A 46 2.12 -10.39 -0.60
C LEU A 46 3.55 -10.72 -0.99
N SER A 47 3.77 -10.95 -2.27
CA SER A 47 5.06 -11.25 -2.85
C SER A 47 5.73 -9.98 -3.38
N ILE A 48 6.91 -9.68 -2.86
CA ILE A 48 7.77 -8.63 -3.41
C ILE A 48 8.72 -9.26 -4.42
N ARG A 49 8.76 -8.70 -5.62
CA ARG A 49 9.64 -9.15 -6.70
C ARG A 49 10.38 -7.96 -7.31
N GLY A 50 11.62 -8.22 -7.69
CA GLY A 50 12.50 -7.26 -8.36
C GLY A 50 13.94 -7.75 -8.38
N PRO A 51 14.89 -6.90 -8.81
CA PRO A 51 16.26 -7.33 -9.07
C PRO A 51 17.06 -7.71 -7.82
N GLN A 52 16.66 -7.24 -6.63
CA GLN A 52 17.43 -7.42 -5.40
C GLN A 52 16.67 -8.15 -4.29
N LEU A 53 15.35 -8.04 -4.24
CA LEU A 53 14.49 -8.66 -3.24
C LEU A 53 13.54 -9.68 -3.87
N ARG A 54 13.45 -10.85 -3.22
CA ARG A 54 12.40 -11.84 -3.44
C ARG A 54 11.82 -12.24 -2.10
N VAL A 55 10.76 -11.56 -1.68
CA VAL A 55 10.18 -11.72 -0.34
C VAL A 55 8.75 -12.20 -0.48
N ASP A 56 8.33 -13.15 0.35
CA ASP A 56 6.95 -13.59 0.47
C ASP A 56 6.45 -13.30 1.89
N ILE A 57 5.48 -12.40 2.00
CA ILE A 57 4.84 -12.03 3.26
C ILE A 57 3.51 -12.77 3.30
N ASN A 58 3.43 -13.85 4.09
CA ASN A 58 2.18 -14.53 4.35
C ASN A 58 1.27 -13.60 5.14
N ARG A 59 0.10 -13.25 4.59
CA ARG A 59 -0.86 -12.33 5.21
C ARG A 59 -1.47 -12.92 6.49
N GLY A 60 -1.43 -14.25 6.65
CA GLY A 60 -1.75 -14.98 7.88
C GLY A 60 -0.59 -15.06 8.90
N GLY A 61 0.56 -14.45 8.57
CA GLY A 61 1.68 -14.24 9.48
C GLY A 61 2.92 -15.10 9.18
N SER A 62 3.86 -14.50 8.46
CA SER A 62 5.31 -14.76 8.47
C SER A 62 5.92 -13.94 7.32
N VAL A 63 7.22 -13.68 7.36
CA VAL A 63 7.94 -13.05 6.24
C VAL A 63 9.11 -13.92 5.84
N HIS A 64 9.09 -14.42 4.61
CA HIS A 64 10.13 -15.26 4.03
C HIS A 64 10.95 -14.42 3.04
N ALA A 65 12.27 -14.54 3.11
CA ALA A 65 13.20 -13.88 2.19
C ALA A 65 14.00 -14.95 1.43
N HIS A 66 13.91 -14.94 0.11
CA HIS A 66 14.51 -15.94 -0.76
C HIS A 66 15.79 -15.37 -1.40
N GLY A 67 16.90 -15.44 -0.66
CA GLY A 67 18.22 -15.01 -1.13
C GLY A 67 19.05 -16.19 -1.66
N SER A 68 20.03 -15.91 -2.53
CA SER A 68 20.95 -16.93 -3.06
C SER A 68 21.87 -17.58 -2.01
N GLN A 69 21.96 -16.99 -0.82
CA GLN A 69 22.84 -17.43 0.27
C GLN A 69 22.12 -18.02 1.49
N SER A 70 20.79 -17.99 1.56
CA SER A 70 20.08 -18.53 2.73
C SER A 70 20.00 -20.06 2.61
N ARG A 71 20.92 -20.76 3.28
CA ARG A 71 20.77 -22.19 3.62
C ARG A 71 19.81 -22.43 4.78
N ASP A 72 19.42 -21.36 5.49
CA ASP A 72 18.46 -21.45 6.60
C ASP A 72 17.02 -21.37 6.09
N ASP A 73 16.26 -22.40 6.42
CA ASP A 73 14.81 -22.49 6.16
C ASP A 73 14.00 -21.56 7.09
N GLU A 74 14.60 -20.97 8.13
CA GLU A 74 13.87 -20.13 9.07
C GLU A 74 13.58 -18.74 8.49
N PRO A 75 12.32 -18.28 8.46
CA PRO A 75 11.96 -16.96 7.99
C PRO A 75 12.60 -15.85 8.86
N PRO A 76 13.08 -14.72 8.28
CA PRO A 76 13.56 -13.59 9.05
C PRO A 76 12.52 -13.01 10.03
N VAL A 77 11.23 -13.20 9.74
CA VAL A 77 10.15 -12.86 10.67
C VAL A 77 9.19 -14.05 10.77
N PRO A 78 9.38 -14.97 11.74
CA PRO A 78 8.46 -16.09 11.94
C PRO A 78 7.10 -15.62 12.46
N LEU A 79 6.07 -16.47 12.31
CA LEU A 79 4.70 -16.19 12.77
C LEU A 79 4.63 -15.72 14.23
N SER A 80 5.42 -16.34 15.10
CA SER A 80 5.50 -15.98 16.53
C SER A 80 5.96 -14.52 16.72
N LEU A 81 6.93 -14.08 15.92
CA LEU A 81 7.48 -12.73 15.99
C LEU A 81 6.58 -11.68 15.31
N VAL A 82 5.85 -12.04 14.24
CA VAL A 82 4.90 -11.12 13.58
C VAL A 82 3.90 -10.53 14.58
N ARG A 83 3.41 -11.34 15.52
CA ARG A 83 2.46 -10.88 16.54
C ARG A 83 3.08 -9.84 17.46
N GLU A 84 4.26 -10.12 18.01
CA GLU A 84 5.00 -9.16 18.85
C GLU A 84 5.24 -7.86 18.09
N LEU A 85 5.77 -7.94 16.87
CA LEU A 85 6.12 -6.77 16.08
C LEU A 85 4.88 -5.97 15.65
N SER A 86 3.75 -6.61 15.37
CA SER A 86 2.51 -5.88 14.99
C SER A 86 1.96 -4.97 16.09
N LEU A 87 2.37 -5.20 17.35
CA LEU A 87 1.98 -4.40 18.51
C LEU A 87 3.08 -3.43 18.95
N ALA A 88 4.31 -3.60 18.47
CA ALA A 88 5.45 -2.78 18.85
C ALA A 88 5.45 -1.46 18.04
N PRO A 89 5.70 -0.30 18.68
CA PRO A 89 5.78 0.99 17.97
C PRO A 89 6.82 1.03 16.84
N ASP A 90 7.91 0.29 16.99
CA ASP A 90 9.01 0.16 16.03
C ASP A 90 8.99 -1.18 15.27
N GLY A 91 7.91 -1.95 15.39
CA GLY A 91 7.87 -3.32 14.92
C GLY A 91 8.00 -3.48 13.40
N VAL A 92 7.48 -2.53 12.63
CA VAL A 92 7.68 -2.51 11.17
C VAL A 92 9.14 -2.25 10.83
N ASP A 93 9.79 -1.28 11.48
CA ASP A 93 11.21 -0.99 11.27
C ASP A 93 12.08 -2.20 11.62
N ARG A 94 11.78 -2.90 12.73
CA ARG A 94 12.45 -4.14 13.14
C ARG A 94 12.24 -5.26 12.11
N ALA A 95 11.02 -5.47 11.62
CA ALA A 95 10.73 -6.48 10.60
C ALA A 95 11.45 -6.20 9.28
N VAL A 96 11.41 -4.95 8.81
CA VAL A 96 12.09 -4.51 7.59
C VAL A 96 13.61 -4.66 7.73
N ALA A 97 14.18 -4.28 8.87
CA ALA A 97 15.60 -4.47 9.14
C ALA A 97 16.00 -5.95 9.13
N ALA A 98 15.20 -6.83 9.74
CA ALA A 98 15.44 -8.28 9.73
C ALA A 98 15.41 -8.86 8.31
N VAL A 99 14.47 -8.42 7.47
CA VAL A 99 14.40 -8.83 6.06
C VAL A 99 15.61 -8.31 5.27
N LEU A 100 15.94 -7.02 5.36
CA LEU A 100 17.06 -6.43 4.64
C LEU A 100 18.41 -7.05 5.03
N ALA A 101 18.59 -7.40 6.31
CA ALA A 101 19.79 -8.08 6.79
C ALA A 101 20.02 -9.42 6.09
N ARG A 102 18.97 -10.15 5.69
CA ARG A 102 19.09 -11.40 4.90
C ARG A 102 19.68 -11.19 3.51
N TYR A 103 19.59 -9.97 2.97
CA TYR A 103 20.19 -9.57 1.69
C TYR A 103 21.53 -8.85 1.87
N GLY A 104 22.09 -8.83 3.08
CA GLY A 104 23.31 -8.06 3.38
C GLY A 104 23.12 -6.56 3.28
N MET A 105 21.87 -6.07 3.36
CA MET A 105 21.54 -4.66 3.27
C MET A 105 21.33 -4.06 4.66
N SER A 106 21.79 -2.83 4.87
CA SER A 106 21.48 -2.08 6.07
C SER A 106 20.18 -1.30 5.89
N ALA A 107 19.40 -1.15 6.96
CA ALA A 107 18.21 -0.30 6.97
C ALA A 107 18.52 1.22 7.04
N SER A 108 19.80 1.63 7.02
CA SER A 108 20.21 3.02 7.24
C SER A 108 20.08 3.89 5.98
N SER A 109 19.92 5.21 6.05
CA SER A 109 19.03 6.06 6.89
C SER A 109 18.40 7.17 6.04
N LYS A 110 18.86 7.36 4.79
CA LYS A 110 18.25 8.28 3.85
C LYS A 110 17.22 7.54 3.03
N ARG A 111 15.96 7.64 3.45
CA ARG A 111 14.84 7.10 2.70
C ARG A 111 14.79 7.78 1.31
N PRO A 112 14.64 7.01 0.21
CA PRO A 112 14.48 7.60 -1.12
C PRO A 112 13.27 8.54 -1.18
N VAL A 113 13.19 9.38 -2.21
CA VAL A 113 11.96 10.13 -2.49
C VAL A 113 10.83 9.12 -2.72
N THR A 114 9.69 9.34 -2.06
CA THR A 114 8.50 8.51 -2.26
C THR A 114 8.05 8.61 -3.72
N THR A 115 7.79 7.46 -4.35
CA THR A 115 7.19 7.40 -5.68
C THR A 115 5.74 6.93 -5.59
N ALA A 116 5.05 6.92 -6.73
CA ALA A 116 3.64 6.56 -6.83
C ALA A 116 3.32 5.17 -6.26
N GLU A 117 4.14 4.14 -6.59
CA GLU A 117 3.89 2.75 -6.19
C GLU A 117 4.01 2.52 -4.67
N PRO A 118 5.13 2.84 -3.99
CA PRO A 118 5.20 2.68 -2.54
C PRO A 118 4.17 3.54 -1.81
N LEU A 119 3.82 4.72 -2.34
CA LEU A 119 2.75 5.54 -1.77
C LEU A 119 1.40 4.82 -1.83
N THR A 120 1.05 4.19 -2.96
CA THR A 120 -0.16 3.35 -3.07
C THR A 120 -0.19 2.28 -1.99
N TYR A 121 0.91 1.56 -1.77
CA TYR A 121 0.98 0.51 -0.74
C TYR A 121 0.87 1.07 0.69
N ARG A 122 1.49 2.23 0.96
CA ARG A 122 1.37 2.92 2.26
C ARG A 122 -0.07 3.37 2.53
N VAL A 123 -0.77 3.88 1.51
CA VAL A 123 -2.19 4.26 1.61
C VAL A 123 -3.06 3.03 1.89
N ILE A 124 -2.79 1.89 1.25
CA ILE A 124 -3.48 0.62 1.55
C ILE A 124 -3.24 0.21 3.01
N ALA A 125 -1.98 0.18 3.46
CA ALA A 125 -1.62 -0.18 4.83
C ALA A 125 -2.33 0.71 5.86
N ALA A 126 -2.34 2.03 5.62
CA ALA A 126 -3.01 3.00 6.49
C ALA A 126 -4.54 2.79 6.50
N ALA A 127 -5.18 2.59 5.34
CA ALA A 127 -6.62 2.36 5.26
C ALA A 127 -7.04 1.10 6.04
N LEU A 128 -6.28 0.00 5.88
CA LEU A 128 -6.53 -1.25 6.62
C LEU A 128 -6.31 -1.07 8.13
N SER A 129 -5.31 -0.29 8.53
CA SER A 129 -5.02 0.01 9.94
C SER A 129 -6.14 0.82 10.60
N MET A 130 -6.65 1.85 9.91
CA MET A 130 -7.72 2.72 10.41
C MET A 130 -9.02 1.97 10.71
N HIS A 131 -9.32 0.93 9.94
CA HIS A 131 -10.56 0.18 10.06
C HIS A 131 -10.40 -1.16 10.76
N PHE A 132 -9.25 -1.42 11.40
CA PHE A 132 -8.97 -2.69 12.08
C PHE A 132 -10.10 -3.16 13.02
N PHE A 133 -10.71 -2.25 13.78
CA PHE A 133 -11.80 -2.56 14.73
C PHE A 133 -13.22 -2.54 14.12
N ARG A 134 -13.37 -2.25 12.82
CA ARG A 134 -14.69 -1.98 12.20
C ARG A 134 -14.83 -2.69 10.86
N ASN A 135 -15.90 -3.45 10.67
CA ASN A 135 -16.15 -4.23 9.45
C ASN A 135 -15.01 -5.23 9.14
N VAL A 136 -15.15 -5.99 8.07
CA VAL A 136 -14.07 -6.80 7.52
C VAL A 136 -13.46 -6.01 6.37
N TRP A 137 -12.21 -5.56 6.53
CA TRP A 137 -11.47 -4.86 5.49
C TRP A 137 -10.36 -5.74 4.93
N ASP A 138 -10.18 -5.65 3.62
CA ASP A 138 -9.17 -6.40 2.88
C ASP A 138 -8.64 -5.60 1.71
N CYS A 139 -7.53 -6.06 1.13
CA CYS A 139 -7.04 -5.55 -0.14
C CYS A 139 -6.52 -6.69 -1.01
N ARG A 140 -7.09 -6.80 -2.21
CA ARG A 140 -6.82 -7.88 -3.17
C ARG A 140 -6.42 -7.33 -4.54
N ALA A 141 -5.56 -8.03 -5.26
CA ALA A 141 -5.32 -7.75 -6.66
C ALA A 141 -6.59 -8.03 -7.47
N LEU A 142 -6.87 -7.20 -8.48
CA LEU A 142 -8.01 -7.38 -9.37
C LEU A 142 -7.98 -8.75 -10.05
N ILE A 143 -6.79 -9.19 -10.47
CA ILE A 143 -6.52 -10.56 -10.90
C ILE A 143 -5.25 -11.04 -10.19
N PRO A 144 -5.34 -12.02 -9.26
CA PRO A 144 -4.16 -12.65 -8.68
C PRO A 144 -3.39 -13.38 -9.79
N ALA A 145 -2.10 -13.10 -9.95
CA ALA A 145 -1.26 -13.76 -10.95
C ALA A 145 0.23 -13.57 -10.68
N GLU A 146 1.05 -14.49 -11.19
CA GLU A 146 2.48 -14.22 -11.38
C GLU A 146 2.71 -13.13 -12.44
N GLU A 147 3.92 -12.57 -12.49
CA GLU A 147 4.30 -11.23 -12.97
C GLU A 147 3.76 -10.75 -14.35
N SER A 148 3.24 -11.66 -15.19
CA SER A 148 2.82 -11.45 -16.58
C SER A 148 1.29 -11.31 -16.78
N ALA A 149 0.60 -10.48 -15.99
CA ALA A 149 -0.81 -10.18 -16.27
C ALA A 149 -0.95 -9.11 -17.35
N GLU A 150 -1.95 -9.27 -18.21
CA GLU A 150 -2.36 -8.23 -19.14
C GLU A 150 -3.17 -7.13 -18.42
N PRO A 151 -3.26 -5.92 -19.00
CA PRO A 151 -4.24 -4.94 -18.57
C PRO A 151 -5.67 -5.52 -18.61
N PRO A 152 -6.57 -5.11 -17.71
CA PRO A 152 -7.94 -5.61 -17.72
C PRO A 152 -8.68 -5.17 -18.99
N ALA A 153 -9.46 -6.07 -19.58
CA ALA A 153 -10.28 -5.76 -20.75
C ALA A 153 -11.25 -4.59 -20.52
N LEU A 154 -11.72 -4.44 -19.28
CA LEU A 154 -12.49 -3.29 -18.81
C LEU A 154 -11.86 -2.75 -17.54
N ALA A 155 -11.13 -1.64 -17.66
CA ALA A 155 -10.51 -1.00 -16.52
C ALA A 155 -11.54 -0.23 -15.68
N PRO A 156 -11.37 -0.17 -14.34
CA PRO A 156 -12.29 0.57 -13.46
C PRO A 156 -12.36 2.08 -13.77
N ALA A 157 -11.29 2.64 -14.32
CA ALA A 157 -11.24 3.99 -14.87
C ALA A 157 -10.10 4.10 -15.91
N TRP A 158 -10.12 5.18 -16.68
CA TRP A 158 -9.12 5.41 -17.72
C TRP A 158 -7.69 5.60 -17.18
N ASP A 159 -7.50 6.09 -15.94
CA ASP A 159 -6.16 6.15 -15.33
C ASP A 159 -5.54 4.77 -15.14
N LEU A 160 -6.39 3.75 -15.00
CA LEU A 160 -5.99 2.38 -14.74
C LEU A 160 -5.99 1.52 -16.01
N ALA A 161 -6.36 2.08 -17.16
CA ALA A 161 -6.52 1.32 -18.41
C ALA A 161 -5.23 0.70 -18.93
N GLY A 162 -4.08 1.35 -18.68
CA GLY A 162 -2.77 0.82 -19.05
C GLY A 162 -2.12 -0.04 -17.96
N VAL A 163 -2.75 -0.17 -16.80
CA VAL A 163 -2.15 -0.87 -15.65
C VAL A 163 -2.47 -2.36 -15.76
N PRO A 164 -1.47 -3.26 -15.68
CA PRO A 164 -1.70 -4.70 -15.57
C PRO A 164 -2.69 -5.06 -14.45
N ALA A 165 -3.61 -5.98 -14.70
CA ALA A 165 -4.67 -6.30 -13.74
C ALA A 165 -4.13 -6.80 -12.38
N ASN A 166 -2.98 -7.49 -12.37
CA ASN A 166 -2.31 -7.93 -11.13
C ASN A 166 -1.61 -6.79 -10.36
N ARG A 167 -1.66 -5.56 -10.87
CA ARG A 167 -1.14 -4.33 -10.22
C ARG A 167 -2.24 -3.37 -9.81
N ILE A 168 -3.50 -3.69 -10.11
CA ILE A 168 -4.66 -2.94 -9.64
C ILE A 168 -5.15 -3.59 -8.35
N TRP A 169 -5.17 -2.80 -7.27
CA TRP A 169 -5.56 -3.25 -5.94
C TRP A 169 -6.97 -2.81 -5.60
N MET A 170 -7.84 -3.77 -5.31
CA MET A 170 -9.19 -3.56 -4.80
C MET A 170 -9.12 -3.44 -3.28
N LEU A 171 -9.35 -2.25 -2.74
CA LEU A 171 -9.64 -2.08 -1.33
C LEU A 171 -11.10 -2.49 -1.10
N GLN A 172 -11.32 -3.40 -0.16
CA GLN A 172 -12.62 -4.03 0.06
C GLN A 172 -13.13 -3.80 1.48
N ARG A 173 -14.45 -3.66 1.61
CA ARG A 173 -15.18 -3.64 2.87
C ARG A 173 -16.31 -4.65 2.80
N ASN A 174 -16.32 -5.64 3.69
CA ASN A 174 -17.27 -6.76 3.68
C ASN A 174 -17.35 -7.46 2.31
N HIS A 175 -16.19 -7.64 1.66
CA HIS A 175 -16.04 -8.20 0.32
C HIS A 175 -16.56 -7.34 -0.85
N GLU A 176 -17.05 -6.13 -0.59
CA GLU A 176 -17.42 -5.16 -1.62
C GLU A 176 -16.24 -4.21 -1.90
N THR A 177 -15.93 -3.97 -3.17
CA THR A 177 -14.84 -3.07 -3.56
C THR A 177 -15.24 -1.61 -3.34
N VAL A 178 -14.53 -0.91 -2.45
CA VAL A 178 -14.77 0.51 -2.18
C VAL A 178 -13.89 1.43 -3.03
N ALA A 179 -12.72 0.95 -3.45
CA ALA A 179 -11.81 1.68 -4.30
C ALA A 179 -10.84 0.73 -5.05
N HIS A 180 -10.42 1.16 -6.23
CA HIS A 180 -9.32 0.57 -6.98
C HIS A 180 -8.09 1.49 -6.87
N LEU A 181 -6.92 0.94 -6.60
CA LEU A 181 -5.68 1.70 -6.45
C LEU A 181 -4.57 1.11 -7.32
N ALA A 182 -3.85 1.95 -8.05
CA ALA A 182 -2.61 1.58 -8.71
C ALA A 182 -1.80 2.82 -9.07
N ASP A 183 -0.47 2.69 -9.15
CA ASP A 183 0.45 3.70 -9.69
C ASP A 183 0.13 5.15 -9.25
N GLY A 184 -0.11 5.34 -7.94
CA GLY A 184 -0.37 6.66 -7.36
C GLY A 184 -1.77 7.22 -7.60
N TRP A 185 -2.71 6.41 -8.07
CA TRP A 185 -4.12 6.75 -8.21
C TRP A 185 -5.00 5.90 -7.31
N ALA A 186 -6.12 6.48 -6.87
CA ALA A 186 -7.26 5.76 -6.33
C ALA A 186 -8.54 6.19 -7.03
N VAL A 187 -9.39 5.22 -7.36
CA VAL A 187 -10.69 5.39 -8.01
C VAL A 187 -11.72 4.76 -7.11
N ARG A 188 -12.57 5.58 -6.50
CA ARG A 188 -13.63 5.13 -5.58
C ARG A 188 -14.82 4.60 -6.38
N GLU A 189 -15.66 3.82 -5.71
CA GLU A 189 -16.90 3.27 -6.28
C GLU A 189 -17.84 4.36 -6.84
N ASP A 190 -17.87 5.54 -6.22
CA ASP A 190 -18.65 6.70 -6.66
C ASP A 190 -18.05 7.43 -7.90
N GLY A 191 -16.97 6.89 -8.47
CA GLY A 191 -16.26 7.46 -9.60
C GLY A 191 -15.31 8.60 -9.23
N GLU A 192 -15.19 8.96 -7.94
CA GLU A 192 -14.21 9.95 -7.52
C GLU A 192 -12.78 9.44 -7.73
N ARG A 193 -11.95 10.29 -8.32
CA ARG A 193 -10.56 10.01 -8.66
C ARG A 193 -9.63 10.85 -7.83
N LEU A 194 -8.67 10.21 -7.17
CA LEU A 194 -7.67 10.85 -6.33
C LEU A 194 -6.28 10.52 -6.85
N ASN A 195 -5.52 11.56 -7.20
CA ASN A 195 -4.09 11.45 -7.43
C ASN A 195 -3.38 11.51 -6.06
N LEU A 196 -2.88 10.36 -5.61
CA LEU A 196 -2.26 10.17 -4.29
C LEU A 196 -0.95 10.96 -4.20
N LEU A 197 -0.10 10.88 -5.23
CA LEU A 197 1.21 11.55 -5.23
C LEU A 197 1.05 13.07 -5.21
N ALA A 198 0.16 13.61 -6.04
CA ALA A 198 -0.12 15.04 -6.05
C ALA A 198 -0.74 15.54 -4.72
N ALA A 199 -1.52 14.71 -4.03
CA ALA A 199 -2.02 15.05 -2.69
C ALA A 199 -0.88 15.05 -1.66
N TYR A 200 -0.02 14.03 -1.70
CA TYR A 200 1.14 13.91 -0.83
C TYR A 200 2.13 15.06 -1.02
N ASP A 201 2.43 15.45 -2.26
CA ASP A 201 3.31 16.58 -2.59
C ASP A 201 2.76 17.94 -2.11
N ARG A 202 1.44 18.04 -1.91
CA ARG A 202 0.80 19.21 -1.28
C ARG A 202 0.81 19.16 0.25
N GLY A 203 1.46 18.16 0.84
CA GLY A 203 1.57 18.00 2.29
C GLY A 203 0.42 17.25 2.95
N VAL A 204 -0.49 16.64 2.19
CA VAL A 204 -1.53 15.77 2.76
C VAL A 204 -0.88 14.49 3.27
N THR A 205 -1.19 14.11 4.51
CA THR A 205 -0.63 12.90 5.14
C THR A 205 -1.17 11.62 4.50
N VAL A 206 -0.46 10.50 4.68
CA VAL A 206 -0.90 9.19 4.16
C VAL A 206 -2.23 8.78 4.81
N GLU A 207 -2.40 9.09 6.09
CA GLU A 207 -3.58 8.80 6.89
C GLU A 207 -4.79 9.58 6.38
N GLU A 208 -4.64 10.87 6.05
CA GLU A 208 -5.71 11.67 5.46
C GLU A 208 -6.07 11.19 4.05
N ILE A 209 -5.08 10.80 3.24
CA ILE A 209 -5.34 10.19 1.92
C ILE A 209 -6.11 8.87 2.09
N ALA A 210 -5.67 8.00 3.00
CA ALA A 210 -6.32 6.72 3.29
C ALA A 210 -7.75 6.89 3.82
N ALA A 211 -7.99 7.89 4.67
CA ALA A 211 -9.33 8.27 5.11
C ALA A 211 -10.22 8.62 3.91
N ARG A 212 -9.71 9.46 3.00
CA ARG A 212 -10.46 9.89 1.81
C ARG A 212 -10.76 8.75 0.84
N VAL A 213 -9.87 7.78 0.70
CA VAL A 213 -10.05 6.60 -0.15
C VAL A 213 -11.07 5.64 0.45
N SER A 214 -11.10 5.48 1.78
CA SER A 214 -11.91 4.48 2.47
C SER A 214 -13.27 4.97 3.00
N MET A 215 -13.57 6.28 2.90
CA MET A 215 -14.87 6.82 3.34
C MET A 215 -16.03 6.31 2.47
N PRO A 216 -17.26 6.19 3.03
CA PRO A 216 -18.47 5.95 2.24
C PRO A 216 -18.74 7.10 1.24
N PRO A 217 -19.40 6.81 0.11
CA PRO A 217 -19.96 7.86 -0.74
C PRO A 217 -20.87 8.80 0.06
N GLY A 218 -20.80 10.11 -0.21
CA GLY A 218 -21.68 11.11 0.42
C GLY A 218 -21.31 11.57 1.84
N SER A 219 -20.36 10.94 2.53
CA SER A 219 -19.91 11.40 3.86
C SER A 219 -19.12 12.72 3.86
N ARG A 220 -18.90 13.33 2.69
CA ARG A 220 -18.12 14.58 2.53
C ARG A 220 -18.95 15.86 2.57
N ALA A 221 -20.28 15.77 2.68
CA ALA A 221 -21.16 16.92 2.53
C ALA A 221 -21.03 18.02 3.62
N SER A 222 -20.17 17.86 4.63
CA SER A 222 -20.11 18.79 5.78
C SER A 222 -18.81 19.58 5.95
N ASP A 223 -17.65 19.07 5.51
CA ASP A 223 -16.36 19.57 6.06
C ASP A 223 -15.36 20.17 5.06
N VAL A 224 -15.76 20.38 3.80
CA VAL A 224 -14.87 21.06 2.84
C VAL A 224 -15.63 22.16 2.10
N ALA A 225 -15.94 23.23 2.83
CA ALA A 225 -15.77 24.56 2.25
C ALA A 225 -14.30 24.68 1.86
N VAL A 226 -13.96 24.26 0.64
CA VAL A 226 -12.68 24.60 0.03
C VAL A 226 -12.63 26.11 0.07
N VAL A 227 -11.71 26.63 0.88
CA VAL A 227 -11.30 28.04 0.85
C VAL A 227 -11.09 28.39 -0.61
N ALA A 228 -12.04 29.14 -1.18
CA ALA A 228 -11.86 29.75 -2.47
C ALA A 228 -10.53 30.52 -2.38
N ARG A 229 -9.58 30.17 -3.26
CA ARG A 229 -8.39 31.00 -3.46
C ARG A 229 -8.88 32.45 -3.60
N PRO A 230 -8.37 33.42 -2.83
CA PRO A 230 -8.64 34.81 -3.17
C PRO A 230 -8.15 35.01 -4.61
N GLU A 231 -9.05 35.42 -5.49
CA GLU A 231 -8.70 35.84 -6.84
C GLU A 231 -7.62 36.91 -6.69
N LEU A 232 -6.40 36.60 -7.12
CA LEU A 232 -5.39 37.62 -7.30
C LEU A 232 -5.95 38.59 -8.34
N PRO A 233 -6.00 39.90 -8.05
CA PRO A 233 -6.51 40.87 -9.00
C PRO A 233 -5.71 40.73 -10.29
N GLN A 234 -6.41 40.46 -11.39
CA GLN A 234 -5.84 40.50 -12.73
C GLN A 234 -5.33 41.92 -12.96
N ARG A 235 -4.01 42.12 -12.80
CA ARG A 235 -3.37 43.32 -13.33
C ARG A 235 -3.34 43.17 -14.84
N SER A 236 -4.13 43.99 -15.53
CA SER A 236 -3.99 44.22 -16.96
C SER A 236 -2.54 44.60 -17.26
N PRO A 237 -1.91 44.04 -18.30
CA PRO A 237 -0.60 44.49 -18.74
C PRO A 237 -0.72 45.93 -19.26
N GLU A 238 -0.21 46.90 -18.50
CA GLU A 238 0.06 48.24 -19.02
C GLU A 238 1.21 48.11 -20.02
N TRP A 239 0.89 48.22 -21.31
CA TRP A 239 1.89 48.41 -22.35
C TRP A 239 2.42 49.84 -22.23
N PRO A 240 3.75 50.06 -22.28
CA PRO A 240 4.30 51.40 -22.33
C PRO A 240 3.84 52.08 -23.64
N PRO A 241 3.54 53.39 -23.62
CA PRO A 241 3.27 54.14 -24.84
C PRO A 241 4.54 54.20 -25.68
N ASP A 242 4.34 54.07 -26.98
CA ASP A 242 5.36 53.99 -28.03
C ASP A 242 6.51 55.01 -27.87
N LEU A 243 7.74 54.52 -28.06
CA LEU A 243 8.95 55.30 -28.36
C LEU A 243 9.45 54.96 -29.76
#